data_AF-A0A147B8C2-F1
#
_entry.id   AF-A0A147B8C2-F1
#
_cell.length_a   1.000
_cell.length_b   1.000
_cell.length_c   1.000
_cell.angle_alpha   90.00
_cell.angle_beta   90.00
_cell.angle_gamma   90.00
#
_symmetry.space_group_name_H-M   'P 1'
#
loop_
_entity.id
_entity.type
_entity.pdbx_description
1 polymer ?
#
loop_
_entity_poly.entity_id
_entity_poly.type
_entity_poly.pdbx_seq_one_letter_code
_entity_poly.pdbx_strand_id
1 'polypeptide(L)'
;KLCGFGVEEHLPTGVIVAHYDSYGISPALSFGTDSNGSGVAALLELARLLSRLYTSSRTHPQFNLIFLLSTGGKFNYHGTKKWIEDNIDSSEGSLLPESLFTMCLDSVGGEDTLYFHVSKPPKEGTTSAMLLAEMQRVAEELYPGKLQVSMVHKKINLADETLAWEHERFSMRRLPAFTLSRLASHRALSRASVFDTREKVDVGKLSRNVKVIAEALARVLYNSTGSSVTEVFKDSLAVQPDYLTTWVNLLSSEPRSMQLLASNKALVNTLQEALAKHLKEVRLSTFTPDRRDPEVVFYDSHVAVMNAYSVKPAVFDLVLATLIAAYLGTVYVFVLNFHYVQRVIGAFSLPAVRTKSN
;
A
#
# COMPACT_ATOMS: atom_id res chain seq x y z
N LYS A 1 -9.32 -20.27 -1.17
CA LYS A 1 -10.56 -20.54 -1.91
C LYS A 1 -11.64 -21.08 -0.97
N LEU A 2 -12.91 -20.77 -1.24
CA LEU A 2 -14.10 -21.41 -0.66
C LEU A 2 -14.85 -22.12 -1.79
N CYS A 3 -14.93 -23.45 -1.73
CA CYS A 3 -15.66 -24.24 -2.71
C CYS A 3 -17.15 -24.23 -2.36
N GLY A 4 -18.03 -24.14 -3.37
CA GLY A 4 -19.48 -24.17 -3.22
C GLY A 4 -20.02 -25.59 -2.99
N PHE A 5 -21.31 -25.70 -2.65
CA PHE A 5 -21.95 -26.99 -2.36
C PHE A 5 -22.24 -27.72 -3.67
N GLY A 6 -21.45 -28.74 -4.01
CA GLY A 6 -21.63 -29.51 -5.23
C GLY A 6 -20.31 -29.89 -5.90
N VAL A 7 -20.38 -30.28 -7.17
CA VAL A 7 -19.20 -30.54 -8.01
C VAL A 7 -18.61 -29.20 -8.41
N GLU A 8 -17.38 -28.95 -7.98
CA GLU A 8 -16.72 -27.65 -8.07
C GLU A 8 -16.69 -27.07 -9.50
N GLU A 9 -16.38 -27.89 -10.50
CA GLU A 9 -16.24 -27.49 -11.91
C GLU A 9 -17.56 -27.05 -12.55
N HIS A 10 -18.71 -27.41 -11.97
CA HIS A 10 -20.02 -27.01 -12.50
C HIS A 10 -20.61 -25.80 -11.77
N LEU A 11 -19.95 -25.35 -10.69
CA LEU A 11 -20.44 -24.24 -9.90
C LEU A 11 -19.89 -22.91 -10.41
N PRO A 12 -20.73 -21.86 -10.43
CA PRO A 12 -20.29 -20.53 -10.81
C PRO A 12 -19.20 -20.02 -9.86
N THR A 13 -18.21 -19.33 -10.41
CA THR A 13 -17.06 -18.83 -9.65
C THR A 13 -17.02 -17.31 -9.63
N GLY A 14 -16.68 -16.74 -8.48
CA GLY A 14 -16.47 -15.31 -8.29
C GLY A 14 -15.10 -15.07 -7.66
N VAL A 15 -14.43 -14.01 -8.11
CA VAL A 15 -13.09 -13.67 -7.63
C VAL A 15 -13.15 -12.34 -6.89
N ILE A 16 -12.58 -12.29 -5.69
CA ILE A 16 -12.43 -11.07 -4.90
C ILE A 16 -10.92 -10.79 -4.79
N VAL A 17 -10.51 -9.62 -5.27
CA VAL A 17 -9.11 -9.26 -5.43
C VAL A 17 -8.83 -7.98 -4.65
N ALA A 18 -7.70 -7.92 -3.98
CA ALA A 18 -7.11 -6.68 -3.49
C ALA A 18 -5.59 -6.77 -3.65
N HIS A 19 -4.94 -5.62 -3.84
CA HIS A 19 -3.49 -5.55 -3.92
C HIS A 19 -2.94 -4.93 -2.63
N TYR A 20 -1.93 -5.55 -2.02
CA TYR A 20 -1.41 -5.08 -0.72
C TYR A 20 -0.18 -4.17 -0.83
N ASP A 21 0.25 -3.83 -2.03
CA ASP A 21 1.32 -2.87 -2.25
C ASP A 21 0.79 -1.43 -2.22
N SER A 22 1.67 -0.52 -1.82
CA SER A 22 1.45 0.92 -1.83
C SER A 22 2.47 1.62 -2.72
N TYR A 23 2.17 2.86 -3.08
CA TYR A 23 3.07 3.70 -3.84
C TYR A 23 3.06 5.11 -3.28
N GLY A 24 4.25 5.68 -3.16
CA GLY A 24 4.47 7.06 -2.77
C GLY A 24 5.81 7.52 -3.34
N ILE A 25 6.02 8.84 -3.37
CA ILE A 25 7.26 9.44 -3.89
C ILE A 25 8.51 8.92 -3.14
N SER A 26 8.37 8.59 -1.86
CA SER A 26 9.40 7.91 -1.06
C SER A 26 8.94 6.49 -0.73
N PRO A 27 9.63 5.45 -1.22
CA PRO A 27 9.33 4.05 -0.91
C PRO A 27 9.37 3.71 0.58
N ALA A 28 10.24 4.40 1.35
CA ALA A 28 10.39 4.21 2.79
C ALA A 28 9.24 4.83 3.61
N LEU A 29 8.47 5.73 3.01
CA LEU A 29 7.35 6.42 3.67
C LEU A 29 5.99 6.06 3.05
N SER A 30 5.95 5.11 2.12
CA SER A 30 4.70 4.68 1.50
C SER A 30 3.98 3.65 2.38
N PHE A 31 3.27 4.10 3.41
CA PHE A 31 2.43 3.23 4.24
C PHE A 31 1.17 2.76 3.51
N GLY A 32 0.53 3.66 2.77
CA GLY A 32 -0.60 3.33 1.89
C GLY A 32 -1.83 2.83 2.63
N THR A 33 -2.13 3.36 3.82
CA THR A 33 -3.14 2.78 4.71
C THR A 33 -4.51 2.78 4.05
N ASP A 34 -4.96 3.89 3.49
CA ASP A 34 -6.18 3.91 2.71
C ASP A 34 -5.95 3.58 1.24
N SER A 35 -4.76 3.84 0.70
CA SER A 35 -4.30 3.43 -0.63
C SER A 35 -4.06 1.92 -0.67
N ASN A 36 -5.18 1.23 -0.64
CA ASN A 36 -5.43 -0.20 -0.63
C ASN A 36 -5.12 -1.00 0.63
N GLY A 37 -4.54 -0.43 1.69
CA GLY A 37 -4.54 -1.10 3.00
C GLY A 37 -5.98 -1.36 3.51
N SER A 38 -6.89 -0.41 3.27
CA SER A 38 -8.32 -0.53 3.57
C SER A 38 -9.02 -1.61 2.72
N GLY A 39 -8.61 -1.79 1.46
CA GLY A 39 -9.13 -2.85 0.58
C GLY A 39 -8.65 -4.25 0.99
N VAL A 40 -7.40 -4.39 1.43
CA VAL A 40 -6.89 -5.65 2.01
C VAL A 40 -7.63 -5.99 3.30
N ALA A 41 -7.80 -5.03 4.21
CA ALA A 41 -8.57 -5.24 5.44
C ALA A 41 -10.02 -5.66 5.14
N ALA A 42 -10.65 -5.02 4.15
CA ALA A 42 -11.98 -5.40 3.67
C ALA A 42 -12.02 -6.83 3.11
N LEU A 43 -11.04 -7.22 2.29
CA LEU A 43 -10.95 -8.57 1.74
C LEU A 43 -10.82 -9.64 2.83
N LEU A 44 -9.95 -9.41 3.82
CA LEU A 44 -9.75 -10.34 4.94
C LEU A 44 -11.02 -10.49 5.79
N GLU A 45 -11.75 -9.40 6.00
CA GLU A 45 -13.02 -9.43 6.72
C GLU A 45 -14.11 -10.14 5.90
N LEU A 46 -14.19 -9.90 4.59
CA LEU A 46 -15.09 -10.65 3.71
C LEU A 46 -14.77 -12.15 3.73
N ALA A 47 -13.50 -12.52 3.70
CA ALA A 47 -13.07 -13.92 3.81
C ALA A 47 -13.52 -14.55 5.14
N ARG A 48 -13.40 -13.83 6.27
CA ARG A 48 -13.87 -14.27 7.59
C ARG A 48 -15.39 -14.47 7.62
N LEU A 49 -16.15 -13.51 7.11
CA LEU A 49 -17.62 -13.54 7.08
C LEU A 49 -18.14 -14.69 6.22
N LEU A 50 -17.62 -14.79 4.99
CA LEU A 50 -18.05 -15.81 4.03
C LEU A 50 -17.62 -17.21 4.48
N SER A 51 -16.43 -17.37 5.07
CA SER A 51 -15.97 -18.65 5.64
C SER A 51 -17.00 -19.28 6.59
N ARG A 52 -17.64 -18.46 7.43
CA ARG A 52 -18.66 -18.94 8.39
C ARG A 52 -19.93 -19.42 7.70
N LEU A 53 -20.36 -18.76 6.63
CA LEU A 53 -21.50 -19.20 5.81
C LEU A 53 -21.20 -20.53 5.11
N TYR A 54 -19.99 -20.68 4.57
CA TYR A 54 -19.51 -21.89 3.90
C TYR A 54 -19.17 -23.05 4.87
N THR A 55 -19.15 -22.81 6.18
CA THR A 55 -18.89 -23.88 7.16
C THR A 55 -20.14 -24.72 7.45
N SER A 56 -21.32 -24.10 7.44
CA SER A 56 -22.56 -24.80 7.79
C SER A 56 -23.23 -25.38 6.54
N SER A 57 -23.56 -26.68 6.56
CA SER A 57 -24.18 -27.36 5.41
C SER A 57 -25.50 -26.74 4.95
N ARG A 58 -26.28 -26.16 5.88
CA ARG A 58 -27.57 -25.51 5.61
C ARG A 58 -27.45 -24.14 4.95
N THR A 59 -26.36 -23.43 5.18
CA THR A 59 -26.09 -22.10 4.63
C THR A 59 -25.00 -22.15 3.57
N HIS A 60 -24.64 -23.33 3.08
CA HIS A 60 -23.55 -23.46 2.14
C HIS A 60 -24.04 -23.08 0.73
N PRO A 61 -23.56 -21.97 0.12
CA PRO A 61 -24.03 -21.57 -1.20
C PRO A 61 -23.47 -22.49 -2.30
N GLN A 62 -24.17 -22.55 -3.43
CA GLN A 62 -23.75 -23.28 -4.64
C GLN A 62 -22.87 -22.39 -5.52
N PHE A 63 -21.83 -21.80 -4.94
CA PHE A 63 -21.00 -20.81 -5.62
C PHE A 63 -19.57 -20.87 -5.11
N ASN A 64 -18.58 -20.87 -6.00
CA ASN A 64 -17.16 -20.88 -5.64
C ASN A 64 -16.65 -19.46 -5.46
N LEU A 65 -15.86 -19.22 -4.42
CA LEU A 65 -15.22 -17.93 -4.18
C LEU A 65 -13.70 -18.07 -4.08
N ILE A 66 -13.01 -17.28 -4.89
CA ILE A 66 -11.55 -17.18 -4.91
C ILE A 66 -11.17 -15.81 -4.34
N PHE A 67 -10.25 -15.83 -3.38
CA PHE A 67 -9.69 -14.62 -2.78
C PHE A 67 -8.25 -14.49 -3.26
N LEU A 68 -7.90 -13.33 -3.83
CA LEU A 68 -6.57 -13.03 -4.33
C LEU A 68 -6.03 -11.79 -3.64
N LEU A 69 -4.87 -11.95 -2.98
CA LEU A 69 -4.05 -10.84 -2.54
C LEU A 69 -2.85 -10.71 -3.48
N SER A 70 -2.89 -9.72 -4.36
CA SER A 70 -1.85 -9.47 -5.35
C SER A 70 -0.83 -8.45 -4.85
N THR A 71 0.36 -8.47 -5.46
CA THR A 71 1.40 -7.45 -5.27
C THR A 71 1.71 -6.76 -6.58
N GLY A 72 2.37 -5.60 -6.53
CA GLY A 72 2.64 -4.80 -7.72
C GLY A 72 1.37 -4.26 -8.38
N GLY A 73 0.29 -4.03 -7.63
CA GLY A 73 -0.90 -3.33 -8.07
C GLY A 73 -0.60 -1.92 -8.58
N LYS A 74 0.24 -1.17 -7.87
CA LYS A 74 0.65 0.19 -8.25
C LYS A 74 1.65 0.22 -9.42
N PHE A 75 2.34 -0.89 -9.66
CA PHE A 75 3.18 -1.11 -10.83
C PHE A 75 2.35 -1.82 -11.90
N ASN A 76 1.36 -1.12 -12.46
CA ASN A 76 0.53 -1.61 -13.56
C ASN A 76 -0.12 -2.99 -13.31
N TYR A 77 -0.40 -3.35 -12.06
CA TYR A 77 -0.99 -4.65 -11.67
C TYR A 77 -0.21 -5.87 -12.20
N HIS A 78 1.12 -5.84 -12.16
CA HIS A 78 1.94 -6.95 -12.68
C HIS A 78 1.68 -8.28 -11.95
N GLY A 79 1.48 -8.28 -10.63
CA GLY A 79 1.17 -9.52 -9.91
C GLY A 79 -0.16 -10.13 -10.36
N THR A 80 -1.17 -9.30 -10.56
CA THR A 80 -2.49 -9.71 -11.08
C THR A 80 -2.39 -10.19 -12.52
N LYS A 81 -1.63 -9.50 -13.38
CA LYS A 81 -1.35 -9.93 -14.77
C LYS A 81 -0.78 -11.34 -14.77
N LYS A 82 0.28 -11.58 -14.00
CA LYS A 82 0.96 -12.87 -13.97
C LYS A 82 0.07 -13.98 -13.43
N TRP A 83 -0.70 -13.70 -12.38
CA TRP A 83 -1.69 -14.63 -11.85
C TRP A 83 -2.76 -15.00 -12.89
N ILE A 84 -3.28 -14.03 -13.65
CA ILE A 84 -4.25 -14.29 -14.72
C ILE A 84 -3.64 -15.18 -15.81
N GLU A 85 -2.42 -14.89 -16.26
CA GLU A 85 -1.72 -15.68 -17.29
C GLU A 85 -1.53 -17.13 -16.84
N ASP A 86 -1.00 -17.34 -15.63
CA ASP A 86 -0.77 -18.70 -15.11
C ASP A 86 -2.08 -19.49 -14.91
N ASN A 87 -3.17 -18.83 -14.52
CA ASN A 87 -4.46 -19.50 -14.33
C ASN A 87 -5.27 -19.67 -15.62
N ILE A 88 -5.00 -18.91 -16.69
CA ILE A 88 -5.66 -19.14 -17.99
C ILE A 88 -4.89 -20.20 -18.79
N ASP A 89 -3.56 -20.19 -18.73
CA ASP A 89 -2.71 -21.06 -19.53
C ASP A 89 -2.46 -22.43 -18.85
N SER A 90 -2.72 -22.55 -17.54
CA SER A 90 -2.63 -23.84 -16.84
C SER A 90 -3.71 -24.79 -17.35
N SER A 91 -3.27 -25.99 -17.76
CA SER A 91 -4.12 -27.10 -18.19
C SER A 91 -4.84 -27.79 -17.02
N GLU A 92 -4.53 -27.44 -15.78
CA GLU A 92 -5.20 -27.95 -14.58
C GLU A 92 -6.43 -27.09 -14.24
N GLY A 93 -7.62 -27.50 -14.69
CA GLY A 93 -8.93 -27.22 -14.06
C GLY A 93 -9.17 -25.82 -13.47
N SER A 94 -8.63 -24.76 -14.10
CA SER A 94 -8.71 -23.43 -13.54
C SER A 94 -10.13 -22.90 -13.66
N LEU A 95 -10.70 -22.47 -12.53
CA LEU A 95 -12.05 -21.91 -12.48
C LEU A 95 -12.13 -20.45 -12.96
N LEU A 96 -10.99 -19.84 -13.32
CA LEU A 96 -10.91 -18.43 -13.67
C LEU A 96 -11.61 -18.09 -15.01
N PRO A 97 -11.45 -18.87 -16.10
CA PRO A 97 -12.09 -18.56 -17.40
C PRO A 97 -13.62 -18.54 -17.32
N GLU A 98 -14.20 -19.31 -16.40
CA GLU A 98 -15.65 -19.39 -16.16
C GLU A 98 -16.12 -18.46 -15.02
N SER A 99 -15.26 -17.56 -14.56
CA SER A 99 -15.64 -16.61 -13.52
C SER A 99 -16.78 -15.69 -13.98
N LEU A 100 -17.86 -15.66 -13.21
CA LEU A 100 -19.02 -14.81 -13.49
C LEU A 100 -18.75 -13.36 -13.14
N PHE A 101 -17.89 -13.10 -12.16
CA PHE A 101 -17.44 -11.76 -11.82
C PHE A 101 -16.08 -11.77 -11.12
N THR A 102 -15.36 -10.68 -11.28
CA THR A 102 -14.16 -10.33 -10.52
C THR A 102 -14.35 -8.96 -9.86
N MET A 103 -14.41 -8.94 -8.54
CA MET A 103 -14.50 -7.74 -7.71
C MET A 103 -13.11 -7.35 -7.24
N CYS A 104 -12.60 -6.22 -7.72
CA CYS A 104 -11.34 -5.65 -7.21
C CYS A 104 -11.67 -4.59 -6.15
N LEU A 105 -11.09 -4.68 -4.96
CA LEU A 105 -11.21 -3.68 -3.90
C LEU A 105 -10.01 -2.74 -3.96
N ASP A 106 -10.25 -1.44 -4.05
CA ASP A 106 -9.20 -0.41 -3.97
C ASP A 106 -9.70 0.78 -3.14
N SER A 107 -9.04 1.10 -2.02
CA SER A 107 -9.30 2.31 -1.24
C SER A 107 -10.78 2.51 -0.84
N VAL A 108 -11.26 1.70 0.11
CA VAL A 108 -12.67 1.66 0.55
C VAL A 108 -12.88 2.31 1.94
N GLY A 109 -11.88 3.01 2.46
CA GLY A 109 -11.71 3.25 3.90
C GLY A 109 -12.09 4.62 4.49
N GLY A 110 -12.92 5.48 3.88
CA GLY A 110 -13.20 6.76 4.55
C GLY A 110 -14.28 7.69 4.00
N GLU A 111 -14.78 7.48 2.79
CA GLU A 111 -15.83 8.33 2.23
C GLU A 111 -17.20 7.66 2.24
N ASP A 112 -18.23 8.49 2.08
CA ASP A 112 -19.65 8.11 2.07
C ASP A 112 -20.16 7.82 0.66
N THR A 113 -19.24 7.78 -0.30
CA THR A 113 -19.46 7.43 -1.70
C THR A 113 -18.62 6.22 -2.06
N LEU A 114 -19.23 5.26 -2.75
CA LEU A 114 -18.56 4.14 -3.37
C LEU A 114 -18.83 4.18 -4.87
N TYR A 115 -17.75 4.11 -5.65
CA TYR A 115 -17.78 4.08 -7.09
C TYR A 115 -17.54 2.65 -7.58
N PHE A 116 -18.44 2.21 -8.42
CA PHE A 116 -18.38 0.96 -9.15
C PHE A 116 -17.75 1.22 -10.51
N HIS A 117 -16.43 1.06 -10.60
CA HIS A 117 -15.65 1.33 -11.81
C HIS A 117 -15.72 0.16 -12.77
N VAL A 118 -16.14 0.43 -14.00
CA VAL A 118 -16.27 -0.58 -15.07
C VAL A 118 -15.61 -0.15 -16.37
N SER A 119 -14.99 -1.11 -17.03
CA SER A 119 -14.43 -0.95 -18.38
C SER A 119 -15.47 -1.03 -19.48
N LYS A 120 -16.50 -1.84 -19.26
CA LYS A 120 -17.67 -2.02 -20.12
C LYS A 120 -18.90 -2.04 -19.22
N PRO A 121 -19.95 -1.25 -19.50
CA PRO A 121 -21.17 -1.31 -18.71
C PRO A 121 -21.71 -2.75 -18.72
N PRO A 122 -22.06 -3.31 -17.55
CA PRO A 122 -22.53 -4.68 -17.47
C PRO A 122 -23.89 -4.78 -18.17
N LYS A 123 -24.08 -5.85 -18.96
CA LYS A 123 -25.36 -6.09 -19.63
C LYS A 123 -26.42 -6.49 -18.62
N GLU A 124 -27.67 -6.11 -18.86
CA GLU A 124 -28.80 -6.55 -18.04
C GLU A 124 -28.86 -8.08 -17.98
N GLY A 125 -29.09 -8.63 -16.78
CA GLY A 125 -29.07 -10.07 -16.52
C GLY A 125 -27.70 -10.68 -16.20
N THR A 126 -26.59 -9.94 -16.35
CA THR A 126 -25.28 -10.40 -15.87
C THR A 126 -25.16 -10.30 -14.34
N THR A 127 -24.37 -11.17 -13.72
CA THR A 127 -24.09 -11.16 -12.28
C THR A 127 -23.50 -9.84 -11.80
N SER A 128 -22.65 -9.21 -12.61
CA SER A 128 -22.08 -7.89 -12.29
C SER A 128 -23.12 -6.78 -12.29
N ALA A 129 -24.11 -6.80 -13.19
CA ALA A 129 -25.24 -5.89 -13.16
C ALA A 129 -26.15 -6.14 -11.94
N MET A 130 -26.44 -7.42 -11.63
CA MET A 130 -27.21 -7.80 -10.45
C MET A 130 -26.53 -7.32 -9.17
N LEU A 131 -25.22 -7.50 -9.06
CA LEU A 131 -24.46 -7.06 -7.90
C LEU A 131 -24.47 -5.54 -7.72
N LEU A 132 -24.34 -4.78 -8.81
CA LEU A 132 -24.45 -3.31 -8.75
C LEU A 132 -25.83 -2.88 -8.23
N ALA A 133 -26.90 -3.47 -8.76
CA ALA A 133 -28.27 -3.16 -8.34
C ALA A 133 -28.51 -3.54 -6.86
N GLU A 134 -28.04 -4.71 -6.43
CA GLU A 134 -28.16 -5.14 -5.03
C GLU A 134 -27.30 -4.28 -4.08
N MET A 135 -26.11 -3.85 -4.50
CA MET A 135 -25.31 -2.91 -3.70
C MET A 135 -26.02 -1.56 -3.50
N GLN A 136 -26.64 -1.02 -4.55
CA GLN A 136 -27.43 0.21 -4.47
C GLN A 136 -28.62 0.03 -3.53
N ARG A 137 -29.36 -1.07 -3.70
CA ARG A 137 -30.51 -1.40 -2.86
C ARG A 137 -30.14 -1.59 -1.39
N VAL A 138 -29.09 -2.36 -1.10
CA VAL A 138 -28.59 -2.59 0.27
C VAL A 138 -28.12 -1.28 0.91
N ALA A 139 -27.44 -0.41 0.14
CA ALA A 139 -26.99 0.88 0.64
C ALA A 139 -28.17 1.78 1.03
N GLU A 140 -29.22 1.85 0.21
CA GLU A 140 -30.44 2.61 0.50
C GLU A 140 -31.24 2.01 1.67
N GLU A 141 -31.35 0.69 1.75
CA GLU A 141 -32.11 -0.01 2.79
C GLU A 141 -31.44 0.08 4.18
N LEU A 142 -30.14 -0.22 4.27
CA LEU A 142 -29.43 -0.27 5.56
C LEU A 142 -28.93 1.11 6.01
N TYR A 143 -28.61 1.98 5.06
CA TYR A 143 -27.92 3.25 5.32
C TYR A 143 -28.51 4.41 4.51
N PRO A 144 -29.82 4.70 4.65
CA PRO A 144 -30.50 5.72 3.85
C PRO A 144 -29.81 7.08 4.00
N GLY A 145 -29.40 7.66 2.87
CA GLY A 145 -28.72 8.97 2.81
C GLY A 145 -27.29 9.00 3.34
N LYS A 146 -26.74 7.89 3.84
CA LYS A 146 -25.37 7.82 4.41
C LYS A 146 -24.35 7.18 3.48
N LEU A 147 -24.75 6.33 2.56
CA LEU A 147 -23.87 5.69 1.59
C LEU A 147 -24.49 5.79 0.20
N GLN A 148 -23.75 6.35 -0.75
CA GLN A 148 -24.16 6.41 -2.15
C GLN A 148 -23.28 5.51 -3.00
N VAL A 149 -23.89 4.61 -3.75
CA VAL A 149 -23.21 3.72 -4.69
C VAL A 149 -23.50 4.17 -6.11
N SER A 150 -22.48 4.59 -6.85
CA SER A 150 -22.61 5.10 -8.23
C SER A 150 -21.70 4.35 -9.19
N MET A 151 -22.12 4.21 -10.45
CA MET A 151 -21.30 3.57 -11.48
C MET A 151 -20.45 4.61 -12.21
N VAL A 152 -19.17 4.31 -12.41
CA VAL A 152 -18.26 5.11 -13.24
C VAL A 152 -17.73 4.23 -14.36
N HIS A 153 -17.96 4.63 -15.60
CA HIS A 153 -17.49 3.90 -16.77
C HIS A 153 -16.31 4.62 -17.42
N LYS A 154 -15.23 3.86 -17.64
CA LYS A 154 -14.05 4.32 -18.38
C LYS A 154 -13.66 3.25 -19.40
N LYS A 155 -13.58 3.63 -20.68
CA LYS A 155 -13.07 2.72 -21.72
C LYS A 155 -11.56 2.52 -21.55
N ILE A 156 -11.11 1.27 -21.73
CA ILE A 156 -9.68 0.92 -21.71
C ILE A 156 -9.01 1.50 -22.95
N ASN A 157 -7.94 2.25 -22.75
CA ASN A 157 -7.08 2.71 -23.83
C ASN A 157 -5.91 1.73 -23.98
N LEU A 158 -5.88 0.93 -25.06
CA LEU A 158 -4.81 -0.03 -25.28
C LEU A 158 -3.46 0.61 -25.65
N ALA A 159 -3.46 1.89 -26.04
CA ALA A 159 -2.23 2.61 -26.37
C ALA A 159 -1.54 3.19 -25.12
N ASP A 160 -2.23 3.23 -23.97
CA ASP A 160 -1.64 3.70 -22.72
C ASP A 160 -0.82 2.56 -22.10
N GLU A 161 0.43 2.84 -21.71
CA GLU A 161 1.29 1.88 -21.03
C GLU A 161 0.79 1.58 -19.62
N THR A 162 0.07 2.52 -19.00
CA THR A 162 -0.41 2.42 -17.63
C THR A 162 -1.91 2.19 -17.57
N LEU A 163 -2.31 1.17 -16.81
CA LEU A 163 -3.71 0.90 -16.54
C LEU A 163 -4.21 1.71 -15.34
N ALA A 164 -5.45 2.15 -15.40
CA ALA A 164 -6.05 2.95 -14.34
C ALA A 164 -6.50 2.11 -13.15
N TRP A 165 -7.12 0.97 -13.40
CA TRP A 165 -7.74 0.13 -12.38
C TRP A 165 -7.39 -1.33 -12.57
N GLU A 166 -7.40 -2.10 -11.48
CA GLU A 166 -7.04 -3.52 -11.52
C GLU A 166 -7.96 -4.34 -12.42
N HIS A 167 -9.25 -4.01 -12.46
CA HIS A 167 -10.23 -4.69 -13.30
C HIS A 167 -9.95 -4.57 -14.81
N GLU A 168 -9.14 -3.59 -15.24
CA GLU A 168 -8.76 -3.44 -16.66
C GLU A 168 -7.91 -4.63 -17.11
N ARG A 169 -7.04 -5.20 -16.25
CA ARG A 169 -6.25 -6.42 -16.55
C ARG A 169 -7.14 -7.62 -16.84
N PHE A 170 -8.16 -7.83 -16.01
CA PHE A 170 -9.15 -8.90 -16.21
C PHE A 170 -9.96 -8.67 -17.49
N SER A 171 -10.38 -7.44 -17.72
CA SER A 171 -11.18 -7.06 -18.90
C SER A 171 -10.42 -7.25 -20.22
N MET A 172 -9.10 -7.05 -20.24
CA MET A 172 -8.25 -7.34 -21.41
C MET A 172 -8.25 -8.83 -21.78
N ARG A 173 -8.38 -9.72 -20.80
CA ARG A 173 -8.52 -11.18 -20.99
C ARG A 173 -9.98 -11.64 -21.11
N ARG A 174 -10.91 -10.70 -21.34
CA ARG A 174 -12.36 -10.94 -21.51
C ARG A 174 -13.06 -11.48 -20.26
N LEU A 175 -12.47 -11.33 -19.08
CA LEU A 175 -13.10 -11.69 -17.82
C LEU A 175 -14.01 -10.54 -17.32
N PRO A 176 -15.22 -10.82 -16.81
CA PRO A 176 -16.12 -9.81 -16.27
C PRO A 176 -15.55 -9.26 -14.96
N ALA A 177 -15.13 -7.99 -14.93
CA ALA A 177 -14.49 -7.40 -13.77
C ALA A 177 -14.90 -5.94 -13.53
N PHE A 178 -14.85 -5.53 -12.27
CA PHE A 178 -15.08 -4.16 -11.83
C PHE A 178 -14.23 -3.85 -10.59
N THR A 179 -13.96 -2.56 -10.36
CA THR A 179 -13.26 -2.09 -9.16
C THR A 179 -14.20 -1.29 -8.28
N LEU A 180 -14.27 -1.65 -6.99
CA LEU A 180 -14.94 -0.87 -5.97
C LEU A 180 -13.92 0.06 -5.33
N SER A 181 -14.17 1.36 -5.42
CA SER A 181 -13.32 2.36 -4.78
C SER A 181 -14.11 3.54 -4.29
N ARG A 182 -13.66 4.19 -3.23
CA ARG A 182 -14.18 5.50 -2.85
C ARG A 182 -13.71 6.61 -3.79
N LEU A 183 -12.67 6.37 -4.59
CA LEU A 183 -12.08 7.38 -5.46
C LEU A 183 -12.90 7.51 -6.75
N ALA A 184 -13.33 8.73 -7.06
CA ALA A 184 -14.05 9.01 -8.32
C ALA A 184 -13.15 8.86 -9.56
N SER A 185 -11.84 9.10 -9.41
CA SER A 185 -10.87 9.03 -10.51
C SER A 185 -9.59 8.33 -10.06
N HIS A 186 -9.02 7.53 -10.97
CA HIS A 186 -7.76 6.81 -10.76
C HIS A 186 -6.55 7.74 -10.59
N ARG A 187 -6.67 9.02 -11.00
CA ARG A 187 -5.63 10.06 -10.89
C ARG A 187 -5.68 10.82 -9.54
N ALA A 188 -6.56 10.43 -8.63
CA ALA A 188 -6.65 11.09 -7.33
C ALA A 188 -5.33 11.00 -6.57
N LEU A 189 -4.85 12.15 -6.07
CA LEU A 189 -3.56 12.26 -5.37
C LEU A 189 -3.49 11.39 -4.11
N SER A 190 -4.64 11.18 -3.44
CA SER A 190 -4.74 10.31 -2.26
C SER A 190 -4.32 8.86 -2.54
N ARG A 191 -4.35 8.43 -3.81
CA ARG A 191 -3.95 7.08 -4.23
C ARG A 191 -2.43 6.86 -4.27
N ALA A 192 -1.64 7.92 -4.35
CA ALA A 192 -0.18 7.88 -4.50
C ALA A 192 0.54 8.80 -3.49
N SER A 193 -0.06 9.01 -2.32
CA SER A 193 0.41 9.96 -1.32
C SER A 193 1.25 9.29 -0.24
N VAL A 194 2.31 9.98 0.18
CA VAL A 194 3.11 9.62 1.38
C VAL A 194 2.37 9.99 2.67
N PHE A 195 1.42 10.92 2.61
CA PHE A 195 0.61 11.34 3.75
C PHE A 195 -0.55 10.38 4.06
N ASP A 196 -0.56 9.19 3.43
CA ASP A 196 -1.59 8.19 3.62
C ASP A 196 -1.30 7.29 4.83
N THR A 197 -1.55 7.86 6.00
CA THR A 197 -1.33 7.24 7.32
C THR A 197 -2.63 6.68 7.91
N ARG A 198 -2.52 6.04 9.08
CA ARG A 198 -3.64 5.45 9.83
C ARG A 198 -4.83 6.37 10.02
N GLU A 199 -4.57 7.66 10.23
CA GLU A 199 -5.59 8.67 10.52
C GLU A 199 -6.55 8.90 9.35
N LYS A 200 -6.14 8.55 8.13
CA LYS A 200 -6.97 8.76 6.94
C LYS A 200 -8.13 7.76 6.83
N VAL A 201 -8.02 6.62 7.51
CA VAL A 201 -9.03 5.55 7.47
C VAL A 201 -9.98 5.64 8.66
N ASP A 202 -11.26 5.82 8.39
CA ASP A 202 -12.32 5.71 9.37
C ASP A 202 -12.85 4.26 9.40
N VAL A 203 -12.61 3.57 10.53
CA VAL A 203 -13.02 2.18 10.71
C VAL A 203 -14.54 2.03 10.73
N GLY A 204 -15.28 3.02 11.24
CA GLY A 204 -16.74 2.97 11.24
C GLY A 204 -17.30 2.96 9.83
N LYS A 205 -16.77 3.84 8.96
CA LYS A 205 -17.12 3.89 7.54
C LYS A 205 -16.63 2.66 6.78
N LEU A 206 -15.42 2.18 7.05
CA LEU A 206 -14.92 0.95 6.47
C LEU A 206 -15.82 -0.24 6.83
N SER A 207 -16.20 -0.38 8.10
CA SER A 207 -17.11 -1.44 8.56
C SER A 207 -18.47 -1.37 7.89
N ARG A 208 -19.03 -0.16 7.71
CA ARG A 208 -20.26 0.06 6.95
C ARG A 208 -20.10 -0.40 5.50
N ASN A 209 -19.04 0.03 4.83
CA ASN A 209 -18.78 -0.26 3.43
C ASN A 209 -18.60 -1.78 3.21
N VAL A 210 -17.83 -2.45 4.09
CA VAL A 210 -17.65 -3.91 4.07
C VAL A 210 -18.98 -4.62 4.30
N LYS A 211 -19.82 -4.16 5.23
CA LYS A 211 -21.13 -4.75 5.48
C LYS A 211 -22.02 -4.69 4.23
N VAL A 212 -22.07 -3.55 3.55
CA VAL A 212 -22.87 -3.38 2.33
C VAL A 212 -22.36 -4.30 1.21
N ILE A 213 -21.03 -4.41 1.04
CA ILE A 213 -20.43 -5.33 0.06
C ILE A 213 -20.75 -6.79 0.42
N ALA A 214 -20.64 -7.17 1.69
CA ALA A 214 -20.92 -8.52 2.15
C ALA A 214 -22.39 -8.91 1.92
N GLU A 215 -23.33 -8.06 2.31
CA GLU A 215 -24.77 -8.28 2.13
C GLU A 215 -25.15 -8.36 0.64
N ALA A 216 -24.63 -7.47 -0.20
CA ALA A 216 -24.87 -7.52 -1.64
C ALA A 216 -24.33 -8.82 -2.26
N LEU A 217 -23.14 -9.26 -1.84
CA LEU A 217 -22.59 -10.55 -2.25
C LEU A 217 -23.49 -11.70 -1.79
N ALA A 218 -23.91 -11.73 -0.52
CA ALA A 218 -24.78 -12.79 -0.01
C ALA A 218 -26.10 -12.89 -0.79
N ARG A 219 -26.74 -11.75 -1.11
CA ARG A 219 -27.96 -11.73 -1.93
C ARG A 219 -27.77 -12.35 -3.30
N VAL A 220 -26.64 -12.05 -3.96
CA VAL A 220 -26.30 -12.66 -5.26
C VAL A 220 -25.97 -14.14 -5.13
N LEU A 221 -25.22 -14.55 -4.10
CA LEU A 221 -24.82 -15.95 -3.87
C LEU A 221 -26.01 -16.87 -3.62
N TYR A 222 -27.06 -16.40 -2.94
CA TYR A 222 -28.28 -17.17 -2.68
C TYR A 222 -29.41 -16.92 -3.70
N ASN A 223 -29.15 -16.11 -4.74
CA ASN A 223 -30.15 -15.68 -5.72
C ASN A 223 -31.44 -15.13 -5.06
N SER A 224 -31.28 -14.36 -3.99
CA SER A 224 -32.40 -13.75 -3.25
C SER A 224 -32.77 -12.37 -3.83
N THR A 225 -32.76 -12.25 -5.16
CA THR A 225 -33.12 -11.05 -5.90
C THR A 225 -34.62 -10.79 -5.72
N GLY A 226 -34.98 -9.83 -4.88
CA GLY A 226 -36.37 -9.37 -4.71
C GLY A 226 -37.08 -9.77 -3.42
N SER A 227 -36.56 -10.70 -2.61
CA SER A 227 -37.20 -11.08 -1.34
C SER A 227 -36.84 -10.11 -0.21
N SER A 228 -37.82 -9.82 0.64
CA SER A 228 -37.74 -8.81 1.72
C SER A 228 -36.59 -9.02 2.71
N VAL A 229 -35.85 -7.94 3.00
CA VAL A 229 -35.20 -7.56 4.27
C VAL A 229 -34.63 -8.71 5.12
N THR A 230 -33.87 -9.63 4.52
CA THR A 230 -33.03 -10.54 5.29
C THR A 230 -31.60 -10.05 5.23
N GLU A 231 -31.22 -9.30 6.26
CA GLU A 231 -29.84 -8.96 6.54
C GLU A 231 -29.17 -10.20 7.14
N VAL A 232 -28.21 -10.76 6.39
CA VAL A 232 -27.57 -12.05 6.68
C VAL A 232 -26.51 -11.91 7.77
N PHE A 233 -25.79 -10.79 7.78
CA PHE A 233 -24.66 -10.51 8.67
C PHE A 233 -25.10 -9.68 9.88
N LYS A 234 -25.95 -10.29 10.72
CA LYS A 234 -26.38 -9.75 12.03
C LYS A 234 -25.73 -10.47 13.20
N ASP A 235 -25.70 -9.77 14.34
CA ASP A 235 -25.30 -10.27 15.65
C ASP A 235 -23.99 -11.06 15.61
N SER A 236 -24.07 -12.39 15.76
CA SER A 236 -22.90 -13.26 15.77
C SER A 236 -22.13 -13.26 14.45
N LEU A 237 -22.81 -13.03 13.31
CA LEU A 237 -22.24 -12.96 11.96
C LEU A 237 -21.93 -11.52 11.52
N ALA A 238 -22.05 -10.54 12.42
CA ALA A 238 -21.77 -9.16 12.08
C ALA A 238 -20.29 -8.91 11.72
N VAL A 239 -20.09 -7.82 10.98
CA VAL A 239 -18.77 -7.25 10.71
C VAL A 239 -18.13 -6.83 12.04
N GLN A 240 -16.87 -7.22 12.24
CA GLN A 240 -16.14 -6.92 13.48
C GLN A 240 -15.23 -5.69 13.26
N PRO A 241 -15.54 -4.53 13.86
CA PRO A 241 -14.73 -3.32 13.71
C PRO A 241 -13.34 -3.49 14.36
N ASP A 242 -13.21 -4.28 15.41
CA ASP A 242 -11.93 -4.55 16.08
C ASP A 242 -10.98 -5.35 15.19
N TYR A 243 -11.52 -6.30 14.42
CA TYR A 243 -10.76 -7.07 13.44
C TYR A 243 -10.23 -6.15 12.33
N LEU A 244 -11.09 -5.29 11.77
CA LEU A 244 -10.69 -4.28 10.80
C LEU A 244 -9.64 -3.32 11.38
N THR A 245 -9.81 -2.86 12.61
CA THR A 245 -8.87 -1.97 13.29
C THR A 245 -7.49 -2.61 13.40
N THR A 246 -7.44 -3.89 13.77
CA THR A 246 -6.18 -4.64 13.91
C THR A 246 -5.45 -4.71 12.57
N TRP A 247 -6.15 -5.04 11.48
CA TRP A 247 -5.55 -5.10 10.14
C TRP A 247 -5.11 -3.74 9.63
N VAL A 248 -5.93 -2.71 9.80
CA VAL A 248 -5.56 -1.35 9.39
C VAL A 248 -4.33 -0.87 10.17
N ASN A 249 -4.25 -1.13 11.47
CA ASN A 249 -3.09 -0.79 12.29
C ASN A 249 -1.83 -1.54 11.82
N LEU A 250 -1.93 -2.86 11.59
CA LEU A 250 -0.82 -3.66 11.09
C LEU A 250 -0.33 -3.16 9.72
N LEU A 251 -1.23 -2.95 8.77
CA LEU A 251 -0.90 -2.48 7.42
C LEU A 251 -0.37 -1.04 7.39
N SER A 252 -0.65 -0.26 8.45
CA SER A 252 -0.10 1.10 8.62
C SER A 252 1.23 1.14 9.36
N SER A 253 1.66 0.03 9.98
CA SER A 253 2.87 0.00 10.82
C SER A 253 4.17 -0.02 10.02
N GLU A 254 4.14 -0.61 8.83
CA GLU A 254 5.30 -0.74 7.96
C GLU A 254 5.02 -0.17 6.56
N PRO A 255 6.00 0.46 5.90
CA PRO A 255 5.87 0.90 4.52
C PRO A 255 5.81 -0.29 3.56
N ARG A 256 4.86 -0.27 2.63
CA ARG A 256 4.52 -1.38 1.72
C ARG A 256 4.82 -1.09 0.25
N SER A 257 5.89 -0.34 -0.02
CA SER A 257 6.37 -0.23 -1.41
C SER A 257 6.86 -1.58 -1.90
N MET A 258 6.65 -1.86 -3.19
CA MET A 258 7.07 -3.13 -3.82
C MET A 258 8.56 -3.45 -3.59
N GLN A 259 9.40 -2.42 -3.54
CA GLN A 259 10.84 -2.56 -3.35
C GLN A 259 11.19 -3.08 -1.96
N LEU A 260 10.49 -2.60 -0.92
CA LEU A 260 10.65 -3.08 0.46
C LEU A 260 9.99 -4.43 0.68
N LEU A 261 8.86 -4.69 0.02
CA LEU A 261 8.12 -5.95 0.10
C LEU A 261 8.93 -7.15 -0.41
N ALA A 262 9.85 -6.96 -1.36
CA ALA A 262 10.75 -8.03 -1.81
C ALA A 262 11.59 -8.62 -0.67
N SER A 263 11.97 -7.79 0.30
CA SER A 263 12.72 -8.19 1.50
C SER A 263 11.81 -8.66 2.65
N ASN A 264 10.60 -8.13 2.74
CA ASN A 264 9.69 -8.34 3.86
C ASN A 264 8.77 -9.56 3.66
N LYS A 265 9.28 -10.73 4.02
CA LYS A 265 8.51 -11.98 4.04
C LYS A 265 7.53 -12.08 5.22
N ALA A 266 7.72 -11.27 6.28
CA ALA A 266 6.92 -11.37 7.49
C ALA A 266 5.46 -10.94 7.25
N LEU A 267 5.24 -9.83 6.55
CA LEU A 267 3.90 -9.37 6.20
C LEU A 267 3.15 -10.39 5.34
N VAL A 268 3.81 -10.93 4.31
CA VAL A 268 3.21 -11.92 3.39
C VAL A 268 2.83 -13.19 4.13
N ASN A 269 3.70 -13.70 5.02
CA ASN A 269 3.41 -14.86 5.84
C ASN A 269 2.22 -14.59 6.79
N THR A 270 2.16 -13.40 7.39
CA THR A 270 1.04 -13.01 8.27
C THR A 270 -0.30 -12.99 7.53
N LEU A 271 -0.31 -12.45 6.30
CA LEU A 271 -1.49 -12.45 5.43
C LEU A 271 -1.88 -13.87 5.02
N GLN A 272 -0.90 -14.72 4.70
CA GLN A 272 -1.13 -16.12 4.36
C GLN A 272 -1.75 -16.89 5.53
N GLU A 273 -1.21 -16.75 6.74
CA GLU A 273 -1.73 -17.38 7.96
C GLU A 273 -3.14 -16.91 8.29
N ALA A 274 -3.41 -15.61 8.15
CA ALA A 274 -4.74 -15.06 8.35
C ALA A 274 -5.78 -15.61 7.36
N LEU A 275 -5.40 -15.75 6.08
CA LEU A 275 -6.25 -16.40 5.09
C LEU A 275 -6.41 -17.89 5.38
N ALA A 276 -5.34 -18.59 5.79
CA ALA A 276 -5.38 -20.02 6.09
C ALA A 276 -6.28 -20.35 7.29
N LYS A 277 -6.46 -19.41 8.21
CA LYS A 277 -7.43 -19.54 9.32
C LYS A 277 -8.88 -19.59 8.85
N HIS A 278 -9.20 -18.94 7.72
CA HIS A 278 -10.58 -18.81 7.22
C HIS A 278 -10.85 -19.61 5.94
N LEU A 279 -9.82 -19.93 5.17
CA LEU A 279 -9.89 -20.60 3.87
C LEU A 279 -9.20 -21.96 3.94
N LYS A 280 -9.77 -22.98 3.30
CA LYS A 280 -9.20 -24.34 3.30
C LYS A 280 -7.96 -24.45 2.42
N GLU A 281 -7.95 -23.75 1.30
CA GLU A 281 -6.86 -23.78 0.33
C GLU A 281 -6.26 -22.39 0.15
N VAL A 282 -5.01 -22.23 0.57
CA VAL A 282 -4.21 -21.01 0.40
C VAL A 282 -2.88 -21.41 -0.24
N ARG A 283 -2.57 -20.78 -1.37
CA ARG A 283 -1.32 -21.00 -2.10
C ARG A 283 -0.58 -19.67 -2.23
N LEU A 284 0.72 -19.68 -1.95
CA LEU A 284 1.60 -18.55 -2.18
C LEU A 284 2.33 -18.74 -3.51
N SER A 285 2.09 -17.85 -4.47
CA SER A 285 2.78 -17.84 -5.76
C SER A 285 3.80 -16.69 -5.80
N THR A 286 5.09 -17.03 -5.87
CA THR A 286 6.18 -16.05 -6.00
C THR A 286 6.66 -16.00 -7.44
N PHE A 287 6.82 -14.79 -7.97
CA PHE A 287 7.27 -14.58 -9.35
C PHE A 287 8.58 -13.80 -9.36
N THR A 288 9.54 -14.27 -10.14
CA THR A 288 10.77 -13.53 -10.45
C THR A 288 10.64 -12.92 -11.84
N PRO A 289 10.87 -11.61 -12.02
CA PRO A 289 10.86 -11.01 -13.35
C PRO A 289 11.95 -11.62 -14.23
N ASP A 290 11.70 -11.69 -15.54
CA ASP A 290 12.72 -12.14 -16.50
C ASP A 290 13.89 -11.15 -16.50
N ARG A 291 15.12 -11.69 -16.51
CA ARG A 291 16.36 -10.90 -16.48
C ARG A 291 16.70 -10.28 -17.83
N ARG A 292 16.19 -10.86 -18.93
CA ARG A 292 16.55 -10.41 -20.29
C ARG A 292 15.76 -9.20 -20.75
N ASP A 293 14.49 -9.11 -20.35
CA ASP A 293 13.61 -7.99 -20.70
C ASP A 293 12.62 -7.70 -19.54
N PRO A 294 13.09 -7.04 -18.47
CA PRO A 294 12.23 -6.73 -17.33
C PRO A 294 11.29 -5.56 -17.67
N GLU A 295 9.97 -5.80 -17.59
CA GLU A 295 8.96 -4.74 -17.73
C GLU A 295 9.13 -3.63 -16.66
N VAL A 296 9.63 -4.00 -15.47
CA VAL A 296 9.93 -3.08 -14.36
C VAL A 296 11.22 -3.49 -13.66
N VAL A 297 12.10 -2.52 -13.42
CA VAL A 297 13.34 -2.68 -12.63
C VAL A 297 13.24 -1.84 -11.38
N PHE A 298 13.48 -2.46 -10.22
CA PHE A 298 13.49 -1.78 -8.93
C PHE A 298 14.92 -1.38 -8.55
N TYR A 299 15.08 -0.14 -8.10
CA TYR A 299 16.34 0.34 -7.52
C TYR A 299 16.35 0.09 -6.01
N ASP A 300 17.52 -0.28 -5.48
CA ASP A 300 17.70 -0.81 -4.12
C ASP A 300 17.96 0.27 -3.04
N SER A 301 18.21 1.53 -3.43
CA SER A 301 18.58 2.59 -2.48
C SER A 301 17.35 3.19 -1.78
N HIS A 302 16.93 2.60 -0.66
CA HIS A 302 15.80 3.10 0.13
C HIS A 302 16.16 4.10 1.23
N VAL A 303 17.41 4.05 1.72
CA VAL A 303 17.91 4.91 2.80
C VAL A 303 19.25 5.49 2.38
N ALA A 304 19.31 6.82 2.29
CA ALA A 304 20.54 7.56 2.02
C ALA A 304 20.99 8.30 3.28
N VAL A 305 22.28 8.20 3.61
CA VAL A 305 22.87 8.95 4.72
C VAL A 305 23.20 10.36 4.22
N MET A 306 22.46 11.37 4.71
CA MET A 306 22.77 12.77 4.42
C MET A 306 23.84 13.26 5.40
N ASN A 307 25.07 13.41 4.91
CA ASN A 307 26.14 14.02 5.68
C ASN A 307 26.13 15.53 5.46
N ALA A 308 25.80 16.29 6.51
CA ALA A 308 25.90 17.74 6.49
C ALA A 308 27.22 18.17 7.14
N TYR A 309 28.15 18.65 6.31
CA TYR A 309 29.41 19.21 6.79
C TYR A 309 29.30 20.73 6.88
N SER A 310 29.78 21.31 7.98
CA SER A 310 29.99 22.75 8.04
C SER A 310 31.21 23.08 7.16
N VAL A 311 30.97 23.84 6.10
CA VAL A 311 32.05 24.33 5.23
C VAL A 311 32.92 25.30 6.02
N LYS A 312 34.21 25.37 5.68
CA LYS A 312 35.21 26.26 6.31
C LYS A 312 34.63 27.65 6.59
N PRO A 313 34.46 28.06 7.85
CA PRO A 313 33.92 29.37 8.19
C PRO A 313 34.89 30.48 7.76
N ALA A 314 34.38 31.59 7.23
CA ALA A 314 35.20 32.77 6.90
C ALA A 314 35.98 33.31 8.11
N VAL A 315 35.47 33.06 9.33
CA VAL A 315 36.13 33.37 10.60
C VAL A 315 37.47 32.66 10.73
N PHE A 316 37.61 31.43 10.20
CA PHE A 316 38.87 30.70 10.25
C PHE A 316 39.97 31.45 9.50
N ASP A 317 39.66 32.02 8.33
CA ASP A 317 40.63 32.78 7.54
C ASP A 317 40.97 34.13 8.21
N LEU A 318 40.02 34.77 8.88
CA LEU A 318 40.26 35.99 9.65
C LEU A 318 41.14 35.73 10.88
N VAL A 319 40.91 34.63 11.61
CA VAL A 319 41.74 34.21 12.74
C VAL A 319 43.15 33.86 12.27
N LEU A 320 43.27 33.13 11.16
CA LEU A 320 44.56 32.80 10.57
C LEU A 320 45.31 34.06 10.12
N ALA A 321 44.64 35.01 9.46
CA ALA A 321 45.24 36.29 9.08
C ALA A 321 45.70 37.10 10.30
N THR A 322 44.89 37.14 11.36
CA THR A 322 45.23 37.81 12.62
C THR A 322 46.46 37.17 13.28
N LEU A 323 46.53 35.84 13.30
CA LEU A 323 47.69 35.10 13.82
C LEU A 323 48.96 35.37 13.01
N ILE A 324 48.87 35.38 11.67
CA ILE A 324 49.99 35.70 10.79
C ILE A 324 50.47 37.14 11.03
N ALA A 325 49.55 38.10 11.15
CA ALA A 325 49.88 39.49 11.42
C ALA A 325 50.53 39.67 12.80
N ALA A 326 50.01 39.01 13.84
CA ALA A 326 50.60 39.05 15.18
C ALA A 326 52.00 38.42 15.22
N TYR A 327 52.22 37.32 14.48
CA TYR A 327 53.52 36.69 14.35
C TYR A 327 54.54 37.61 13.67
N LEU A 328 54.19 38.20 12.53
CA LEU A 328 55.08 39.14 11.84
C LEU A 328 55.35 40.39 12.68
N GLY A 329 54.33 40.90 13.38
CA GLY A 329 54.46 42.04 14.29
C GLY A 329 55.41 41.77 15.46
N THR A 330 55.29 40.60 16.10
CA THR A 330 56.20 40.21 17.19
C THR A 330 57.64 40.05 16.71
N VAL A 331 57.86 39.42 15.55
CA VAL A 331 59.20 39.32 14.94
C VAL A 331 59.78 40.70 14.63
N TYR A 332 58.99 41.61 14.05
CA TYR A 332 59.43 42.96 13.72
C TYR A 332 59.81 43.78 14.98
N VAL A 333 58.98 43.72 16.03
CA VAL A 333 59.27 44.35 17.33
C VAL A 333 60.52 43.76 17.98
N PHE A 334 60.72 42.45 17.87
CA PHE A 334 61.91 41.78 18.38
C PHE A 334 63.19 42.25 17.66
N VAL A 335 63.15 42.36 16.33
CA VAL A 335 64.28 42.88 15.53
C VAL A 335 64.57 44.34 15.85
N LEU A 336 63.54 45.20 15.92
CA LEU A 336 63.72 46.61 16.28
C LEU A 336 64.33 46.77 17.68
N ASN A 337 63.83 46.03 18.66
CA ASN A 337 64.29 46.08 20.05
C ASN A 337 65.49 45.17 20.34
N PHE A 338 66.14 44.63 19.31
CA PHE A 338 67.32 43.78 19.47
C PHE A 338 68.47 44.51 20.19
N HIS A 339 68.53 45.84 20.08
CA HIS A 339 69.47 46.68 20.82
C HIS A 339 69.24 46.66 22.35
N TYR A 340 68.00 46.45 22.83
CA TYR A 340 67.73 46.23 24.25
C TYR A 340 68.23 44.86 24.71
N VAL A 341 68.06 43.83 23.90
CA VAL A 341 68.61 42.49 24.16
C VAL A 341 70.14 42.55 24.22
N GLN A 342 70.78 43.27 23.30
CA GLN A 342 72.22 43.53 23.34
C GLN A 342 72.66 44.31 24.58
N ARG A 343 71.88 45.31 25.03
CA ARG A 343 72.17 46.04 26.28
C ARG A 343 72.01 45.18 27.53
N VAL A 344 71.00 44.33 27.60
CA VAL A 344 70.79 43.40 28.73
C VAL A 344 71.91 42.36 28.78
N ILE A 345 72.28 41.78 27.63
CA ILE A 345 73.45 40.88 27.53
C ILE A 345 74.74 41.63 27.92
N GLY A 346 74.88 42.88 27.48
CA GLY A 346 75.98 43.77 27.88
C GLY A 346 76.04 44.01 29.39
N ALA A 347 74.89 44.23 30.04
CA ALA A 347 74.77 44.44 31.48
C ALA A 347 75.10 43.18 32.30
N PHE A 348 74.74 41.99 31.81
CA PHE A 348 75.14 40.72 32.42
C PHE A 348 76.61 40.36 32.15
N SER A 349 77.25 40.96 31.13
CA SER A 349 78.65 40.74 30.77
C SER A 349 79.65 41.69 31.45
N LEU A 350 79.20 42.67 32.24
CA LEU A 350 80.08 43.57 32.97
C LEU A 350 80.72 42.84 34.19
N PRO A 351 82.05 42.78 34.29
CA PRO A 351 82.71 42.16 35.44
C PRO A 351 82.51 43.00 36.70
N ALA A 352 82.25 42.33 37.83
CA ALA A 352 82.14 42.94 39.15
C ALA A 352 83.43 43.73 39.49
N VAL A 353 83.32 45.06 39.56
CA VAL A 353 84.44 45.93 39.94
C VAL A 353 84.73 45.74 41.44
N ARG A 354 85.87 45.12 41.76
CA ARG A 354 86.44 45.08 43.11
C ARG A 354 86.83 46.50 43.54
N THR A 355 86.14 47.05 44.54
CA THR A 355 86.61 48.17 45.35
C THR A 355 87.89 47.75 46.08
N LYS A 356 89.02 48.41 45.78
CA LYS A 356 90.23 48.32 46.61
C LYS A 356 90.21 49.48 47.62
N SER A 357 90.17 49.13 48.90
CA SER A 357 90.61 50.02 49.98
C SER A 357 92.11 50.21 49.89
N ASN A 358 92.56 51.46 50.02
CA ASN A 358 93.72 51.86 50.80
C ASN A 358 93.55 53.33 51.19
#